data_AF-A0A9W4UMR5-F1
#
_entry.id   AF-A0A9W4UMR5-F1
#
_cell.length_a   1.000
_cell.length_b   1.000
_cell.length_c   1.000
_cell.angle_alpha   90.00
_cell.angle_beta   90.00
_cell.angle_gamma   90.00
#
_symmetry.space_group_name_H-M   'P 1'
#
loop_
_entity.id
_entity.type
_entity.pdbx_description
1 polymer ?
#
loop_
_entity_poly.entity_id
_entity_poly.type
_entity_poly.pdbx_seq_one_letter_code
_entity_poly.pdbx_strand_id
1 'polypeptide(L)'
;MFASQLLFLVLGSALQGVWGHDQALHHQSSAKRAIEPNPSNGHWIDTWATMPQLTEPANLPPAPFNRTGSVFVNSTIRQTLKVSVGASQIRLRFTNAFGVTNLPITAATVALPASDTAGIHQIQASTVQKVTFSGKDSISIPNGAIAVSDPIDFNIKPQSVVTITLYLQNGQTTNSITSHPGSRTTSWWQFGNAVAEPSLAVTNPSTQSAAHWYFLSSIEAWVPPTYGTLAIVGDSITDGRGSETDKNNRWPDLLFGRLQGSSSNTTANAAIAISNQAAGGNRILADGLGPNALSRIERDVLSHPGVKYALIFEGVNDIGTGATTQAAQAAIYESVTQAYAQIVTRIHTFGIPVFAATITPFSAPANFTGQPYSNPIREANRVKINDFIRTSGIFDEVIDFDEILRDEAIPSQLNKEFDSGDYLHPNVKGYQRLADAFPVEIFQKWEGGVSGFV
;
A
#
# COMPACT_ATOMS: atom_id res chain seq x y z
N MET A 1 37.43 12.12 -31.34
CA MET A 1 38.86 12.17 -30.95
C MET A 1 39.11 13.48 -30.23
N PHE A 2 39.57 13.40 -28.98
CA PHE A 2 40.30 14.38 -28.16
C PHE A 2 39.84 15.86 -28.18
N ALA A 3 39.19 16.37 -27.13
CA ALA A 3 39.71 16.77 -25.81
C ALA A 3 40.46 18.13 -25.79
N SER A 4 40.34 18.80 -24.63
CA SER A 4 41.19 19.89 -24.10
C SER A 4 40.66 21.33 -24.37
N GLN A 5 40.70 22.33 -23.47
CA GLN A 5 41.44 22.53 -22.21
C GLN A 5 40.67 23.44 -21.22
N LEU A 6 40.90 23.16 -19.93
CA LEU A 6 40.68 24.03 -18.77
C LEU A 6 41.79 25.10 -18.73
N LEU A 7 41.48 26.35 -18.37
CA LEU A 7 42.50 27.33 -18.00
C LEU A 7 42.10 28.04 -16.70
N PHE A 8 42.91 27.79 -15.65
CA PHE A 8 42.94 28.56 -14.42
C PHE A 8 43.73 29.85 -14.64
N LEU A 9 43.25 30.97 -14.13
CA LEU A 9 44.04 32.18 -13.95
C LEU A 9 43.82 32.75 -12.55
N VAL A 10 44.87 32.65 -11.73
CA VAL A 10 45.02 33.34 -10.45
C VAL A 10 45.90 34.55 -10.72
N LEU A 11 45.39 35.75 -10.44
CA LEU A 11 46.20 36.95 -10.29
C LEU A 11 45.63 37.77 -9.14
N GLY A 12 46.43 37.87 -8.07
CA GLY A 12 46.20 38.79 -6.97
C GLY A 12 46.77 40.17 -7.29
N SER A 13 46.08 41.20 -6.82
CA SER A 13 46.66 42.53 -6.62
C SER A 13 45.93 43.21 -5.46
N ALA A 14 46.72 43.68 -4.51
CA ALA A 14 46.32 44.42 -3.33
C ALA A 14 46.08 45.90 -3.68
N LEU A 15 45.03 46.50 -3.13
CA LEU A 15 44.90 47.96 -2.99
C LEU A 15 44.15 48.29 -1.70
N GLN A 16 44.67 49.29 -1.00
CA GLN A 16 44.31 49.73 0.35
C GLN A 16 43.04 50.58 0.37
N GLY A 17 42.16 50.29 1.34
CA GLY A 17 41.50 51.21 2.27
C GLY A 17 40.65 52.39 1.77
N VAL A 18 39.34 52.31 1.99
CA VAL A 18 38.50 53.44 2.44
C VAL A 18 37.48 52.92 3.45
N TRP A 19 37.40 53.58 4.60
CA TRP A 19 36.46 53.30 5.68
C TRP A 19 35.04 53.74 5.29
N GLY A 20 34.09 52.80 5.32
CA GLY A 20 32.66 53.06 5.22
C GLY A 20 31.94 52.27 6.31
N HIS A 21 31.13 52.95 7.12
CA HIS A 21 30.30 52.35 8.16
C HIS A 21 29.20 51.51 7.51
N ASP A 22 29.29 50.18 7.57
CA ASP A 22 28.16 49.30 7.32
C ASP A 22 27.65 48.74 8.65
N GLN A 23 26.43 49.15 8.99
CA GLN A 23 25.63 48.50 10.01
C GLN A 23 25.46 47.03 9.63
N ALA A 24 26.07 46.14 10.40
CA ALA A 24 25.79 44.71 10.33
C ALA A 24 24.33 44.50 10.72
N LEU A 25 23.44 44.50 9.73
CA LEU A 25 22.14 43.85 9.83
C LEU A 25 22.40 42.38 10.12
N HIS A 26 22.29 41.99 11.39
CA HIS A 26 22.10 40.60 11.77
C HIS A 26 20.79 40.12 11.16
N HIS A 27 20.84 39.70 9.89
CA HIS A 27 19.90 38.73 9.38
C HIS A 27 20.19 37.43 10.14
N GLN A 28 19.50 37.27 11.27
CA GLN A 28 19.11 35.95 11.73
C GLN A 28 18.23 35.35 10.63
N SER A 29 18.88 34.76 9.64
CA SER A 29 18.31 33.68 8.87
C SER A 29 17.89 32.63 9.90
N SER A 30 16.60 32.62 10.25
CA SER A 30 15.97 31.46 10.84
C SER A 30 15.93 30.40 9.74
N ALA A 31 17.11 29.86 9.41
CA ALA A 31 17.20 28.60 8.71
C ALA A 31 16.40 27.63 9.59
N LYS A 32 15.19 27.28 9.14
CA LYS A 32 14.40 26.20 9.72
C LYS A 32 15.39 25.06 9.91
N ARG A 33 15.69 24.73 11.16
CA ARG A 33 16.63 23.65 11.46
C ARG A 33 16.07 22.42 10.74
N ALA A 34 16.85 21.85 9.82
CA ALA A 34 16.46 20.62 9.15
C ALA A 34 16.13 19.59 10.23
N ILE A 35 15.05 18.83 10.04
CA ILE A 35 14.70 17.75 10.96
C ILE A 35 15.85 16.75 10.93
N GLU A 36 16.52 16.58 12.08
CA GLU A 36 17.64 15.66 12.22
C GLU A 36 17.13 14.22 12.29
N PRO A 37 17.72 13.26 11.57
CA PRO A 37 17.31 11.86 11.63
C PRO A 37 17.43 11.28 13.05
N ASN A 38 16.36 10.65 13.53
CA ASN A 38 16.31 9.96 14.81
C ASN A 38 15.57 8.61 14.67
N PRO A 39 16.29 7.46 14.71
CA PRO A 39 17.71 7.32 15.05
C PRO A 39 18.66 7.84 13.96
N SER A 40 19.90 8.19 14.32
CA SER A 40 20.88 8.77 13.37
C SER A 40 21.31 7.79 12.27
N ASN A 41 21.24 6.48 12.53
CA ASN A 41 21.53 5.41 11.59
C ASN A 41 20.27 4.72 11.05
N GLY A 42 19.14 5.42 11.03
CA GLY A 42 17.89 4.85 10.55
C GLY A 42 17.81 4.69 9.03
N HIS A 43 16.70 4.10 8.60
CA HIS A 43 16.27 4.04 7.21
C HIS A 43 14.75 4.17 7.11
N TRP A 44 14.25 4.44 5.90
CA TRP A 44 12.81 4.46 5.63
C TRP A 44 12.31 3.04 5.33
N ILE A 45 11.16 2.68 5.90
CA ILE A 45 10.37 1.50 5.55
C ILE A 45 8.91 1.91 5.37
N ASP A 46 8.09 1.15 4.63
CA ASP A 46 6.63 1.37 4.70
C ASP A 46 6.09 0.82 6.01
N THR A 47 5.37 1.65 6.79
CA THR A 47 4.55 1.17 7.92
C THR A 47 3.08 0.98 7.54
N TRP A 48 2.67 1.58 6.43
CA TRP A 48 1.39 1.36 5.77
C TRP A 48 1.57 1.63 4.28
N ALA A 49 0.95 0.84 3.41
CA ALA A 49 0.89 1.10 1.98
C ALA A 49 -0.33 0.42 1.35
N THR A 50 -0.70 0.91 0.17
CA THR A 50 -1.83 0.40 -0.60
C THR A 50 -1.53 0.42 -2.08
N MET A 51 -2.06 -0.54 -2.84
CA MET A 51 -1.92 -0.55 -4.30
C MET A 51 -2.71 0.62 -4.92
N PRO A 52 -2.05 1.52 -5.68
CA PRO A 52 -2.76 2.53 -6.45
C PRO A 52 -3.55 1.90 -7.61
N GLN A 53 -4.77 2.41 -7.85
CA GLN A 53 -5.67 1.99 -8.93
C GLN A 53 -6.20 3.21 -9.69
N LEU A 54 -6.54 3.00 -10.97
CA LEU A 54 -7.42 3.92 -11.68
C LEU A 54 -8.82 3.80 -11.07
N THR A 55 -9.37 4.93 -10.65
CA THR A 55 -10.71 4.94 -10.04
C THR A 55 -11.76 4.66 -11.11
N GLU A 56 -12.49 3.56 -10.94
CA GLU A 56 -13.63 3.24 -11.80
C GLU A 56 -14.74 4.29 -11.63
N PRO A 57 -15.54 4.56 -12.68
CA PRO A 57 -16.60 5.57 -12.61
C PRO A 57 -17.58 5.40 -11.44
N ALA A 58 -17.89 4.15 -11.06
CA ALA A 58 -18.79 3.84 -9.95
C ALA A 58 -18.18 4.07 -8.56
N ASN A 59 -16.84 4.16 -8.48
CA ASN A 59 -16.06 4.34 -7.25
C ASN A 59 -15.49 5.77 -7.11
N LEU A 60 -15.82 6.66 -8.05
CA LEU A 60 -15.56 8.09 -7.90
C LEU A 60 -16.34 8.64 -6.70
N PRO A 61 -15.86 9.71 -6.04
CA PRO A 61 -16.61 10.31 -4.96
C PRO A 61 -18.00 10.74 -5.48
N PRO A 62 -19.06 10.66 -4.67
CA PRO A 62 -20.41 11.03 -5.08
C PRO A 62 -20.49 12.52 -5.44
N ALA A 63 -21.50 12.88 -6.24
CA ALA A 63 -21.88 14.28 -6.40
C ALA A 63 -22.23 14.90 -5.03
N PRO A 64 -21.87 16.17 -4.77
CA PRO A 64 -21.30 17.16 -5.70
C PRO A 64 -19.76 17.18 -5.77
N PHE A 65 -19.06 16.21 -5.18
CA PHE A 65 -17.59 16.16 -5.15
C PHE A 65 -16.98 15.58 -6.44
N ASN A 66 -17.82 15.13 -7.34
CA ASN A 66 -17.48 14.69 -8.69
C ASN A 66 -18.43 15.35 -9.70
N ARG A 67 -17.88 15.79 -10.82
CA ARG A 67 -18.61 16.25 -12.01
C ARG A 67 -17.81 15.91 -13.26
N THR A 68 -18.42 16.00 -14.43
CA THR A 68 -17.72 15.79 -15.70
C THR A 68 -16.47 16.68 -15.79
N GLY A 69 -15.30 16.06 -15.97
CA GLY A 69 -14.01 16.73 -16.12
C GLY A 69 -13.43 17.30 -14.82
N SER A 70 -14.01 17.08 -13.65
CA SER A 70 -13.39 17.52 -12.39
C SER A 70 -13.81 16.70 -11.16
N VAL A 71 -12.84 16.39 -10.31
CA VAL A 71 -13.07 15.69 -9.04
C VAL A 71 -12.44 16.48 -7.88
N PHE A 72 -13.13 16.52 -6.73
CA PHE A 72 -12.72 17.18 -5.49
C PHE A 72 -12.36 18.67 -5.63
N VAL A 73 -13.10 19.42 -6.45
CA VAL A 73 -12.93 20.88 -6.57
C VAL A 73 -13.28 21.55 -5.24
N ASN A 74 -12.41 22.45 -4.76
CA ASN A 74 -12.55 23.13 -3.48
C ASN A 74 -12.88 22.18 -2.31
N SER A 75 -12.22 21.03 -2.25
CA SER A 75 -12.60 19.96 -1.31
C SER A 75 -11.46 19.60 -0.36
N THR A 76 -11.80 19.45 0.91
CA THR A 76 -10.96 18.79 1.92
C THR A 76 -11.31 17.31 1.98
N ILE A 77 -10.32 16.43 1.92
CA ILE A 77 -10.45 14.97 1.96
C ILE A 77 -9.70 14.47 3.20
N ARG A 78 -10.36 13.71 4.07
CA ARG A 78 -9.81 13.20 5.32
C ARG A 78 -9.88 11.68 5.36
N GLN A 79 -8.74 11.05 5.60
CA GLN A 79 -8.54 9.62 5.45
C GLN A 79 -7.81 9.09 6.68
N THR A 80 -8.22 7.91 7.16
CA THR A 80 -7.56 7.24 8.30
C THR A 80 -6.83 6.00 7.82
N LEU A 81 -5.65 5.75 8.39
CA LEU A 81 -4.73 4.70 7.98
C LEU A 81 -4.17 4.02 9.24
N LYS A 82 -4.30 2.70 9.35
CA LYS A 82 -3.74 1.94 10.48
C LYS A 82 -2.29 1.55 10.15
N VAL A 83 -1.35 2.03 10.95
CA VAL A 83 0.09 1.76 10.75
C VAL A 83 0.48 0.44 11.43
N SER A 84 1.45 -0.28 10.88
CA SER A 84 1.93 -1.54 11.45
C SER A 84 2.94 -1.27 12.57
N VAL A 85 4.10 -0.71 12.24
CA VAL A 85 5.16 -0.35 13.18
C VAL A 85 5.10 1.12 13.60
N GLY A 86 5.58 1.42 14.80
CA GLY A 86 5.71 2.78 15.30
C GLY A 86 7.03 3.43 14.89
N ALA A 87 7.06 4.77 14.94
CA ALA A 87 8.25 5.58 14.70
C ALA A 87 8.07 6.99 15.28
N SER A 88 9.17 7.67 15.58
CA SER A 88 9.19 9.09 15.95
C SER A 88 9.11 10.03 14.76
N GLN A 89 9.51 9.53 13.58
CA GLN A 89 9.59 10.29 12.34
C GLN A 89 8.91 9.53 11.21
N ILE A 90 8.07 10.23 10.46
CA ILE A 90 7.36 9.68 9.30
C ILE A 90 7.53 10.60 8.09
N ARG A 91 7.22 10.07 6.91
CA ARG A 91 6.92 10.86 5.71
C ARG A 91 5.80 10.20 4.93
N LEU A 92 5.15 10.97 4.06
CA LEU A 92 3.97 10.53 3.33
C LEU A 92 4.27 10.43 1.84
N ARG A 93 3.82 9.35 1.20
CA ARG A 93 3.91 9.16 -0.24
C ARG A 93 2.53 9.36 -0.88
N PHE A 94 2.47 10.36 -1.75
CA PHE A 94 1.30 10.69 -2.56
C PHE A 94 1.52 10.24 -4.00
N THR A 95 0.45 9.82 -4.67
CA THR A 95 0.53 9.24 -6.01
C THR A 95 -0.51 9.81 -6.95
N ASN A 96 -0.05 10.08 -8.18
CA ASN A 96 -0.87 10.42 -9.33
C ASN A 96 -0.67 9.40 -10.47
N ALA A 97 -0.34 8.14 -10.12
CA ALA A 97 0.04 7.08 -11.06
C ALA A 97 -0.96 6.88 -12.22
N PHE A 98 -2.26 7.09 -11.98
CA PHE A 98 -3.33 6.92 -12.97
C PHE A 98 -4.04 8.21 -13.34
N GLY A 99 -3.64 9.34 -12.74
CA GLY A 99 -4.21 10.63 -13.12
C GLY A 99 -3.68 11.08 -14.46
N VAL A 100 -4.57 11.54 -15.34
CA VAL A 100 -4.20 12.06 -16.68
C VAL A 100 -4.00 13.58 -16.70
N THR A 101 -4.19 14.25 -15.56
CA THR A 101 -3.81 15.65 -15.33
C THR A 101 -3.05 15.76 -14.01
N ASN A 102 -2.36 16.89 -13.79
CA ASN A 102 -1.66 17.11 -12.53
C ASN A 102 -2.63 17.05 -11.34
N LEU A 103 -2.17 16.45 -10.24
CA LEU A 103 -2.86 16.45 -8.94
C LEU A 103 -2.37 17.67 -8.12
N PRO A 104 -3.22 18.70 -7.90
CA PRO A 104 -2.79 19.94 -7.24
C PRO A 104 -3.12 19.92 -5.73
N ILE A 105 -2.24 19.32 -4.93
CA ILE A 105 -2.36 19.35 -3.46
C ILE A 105 -2.06 20.77 -2.98
N THR A 106 -3.09 21.47 -2.49
CA THR A 106 -3.00 22.86 -2.03
C THR A 106 -2.52 22.96 -0.59
N ALA A 107 -2.95 22.02 0.26
CA ALA A 107 -2.47 21.86 1.61
C ALA A 107 -2.63 20.40 2.05
N ALA A 108 -1.77 19.94 2.97
CA ALA A 108 -1.86 18.63 3.59
C ALA A 108 -1.49 18.69 5.07
N THR A 109 -2.14 17.86 5.89
CA THR A 109 -1.86 17.72 7.32
C THR A 109 -1.88 16.25 7.75
N VAL A 110 -1.16 15.96 8.83
CA VAL A 110 -1.23 14.72 9.59
C VAL A 110 -1.72 15.02 11.01
N ALA A 111 -2.52 14.14 11.59
CA ALA A 111 -3.00 14.23 12.96
C ALA A 111 -3.33 12.85 13.53
N LEU A 112 -3.45 12.74 14.85
CA LEU A 112 -4.07 11.59 15.48
C LEU A 112 -5.60 11.74 15.40
N PRO A 113 -6.35 10.66 15.12
CA PRO A 113 -7.80 10.66 15.17
C PRO A 113 -8.29 10.88 16.62
N ALA A 114 -9.50 11.44 16.78
CA ALA A 114 -10.06 11.76 18.11
C ALA A 114 -10.23 10.51 18.99
N SER A 115 -10.52 9.38 18.37
CA SER A 115 -10.36 8.03 18.92
C SER A 115 -9.44 7.24 18.00
N ASP A 116 -8.71 6.25 18.53
CA ASP A 116 -7.82 5.38 17.74
C ASP A 116 -8.61 4.40 16.85
N THR A 117 -9.48 4.94 16.00
CA THR A 117 -10.50 4.23 15.22
C THR A 117 -10.42 4.70 13.77
N ALA A 118 -10.39 3.76 12.84
CA ALA A 118 -10.46 4.07 11.42
C ALA A 118 -11.88 4.50 11.02
N GLY A 119 -12.01 5.17 9.88
CA GLY A 119 -13.30 5.60 9.35
C GLY A 119 -13.90 6.86 9.98
N ILE A 120 -13.22 7.55 10.89
CA ILE A 120 -13.74 8.76 11.55
C ILE A 120 -13.21 10.05 10.90
N HIS A 121 -13.93 11.16 11.07
CA HIS A 121 -13.53 12.48 10.54
C HIS A 121 -13.07 13.47 11.61
N GLN A 122 -13.09 13.04 12.88
CA GLN A 122 -12.67 13.80 14.04
C GLN A 122 -11.18 13.56 14.33
N ILE A 123 -10.44 14.60 14.66
CA ILE A 123 -9.02 14.57 14.98
C ILE A 123 -8.73 15.24 16.32
N GLN A 124 -7.58 14.92 16.90
CA GLN A 124 -7.04 15.63 18.05
C GLN A 124 -6.36 16.91 17.57
N ALA A 125 -7.01 18.06 17.76
CA ALA A 125 -6.56 19.35 17.24
C ALA A 125 -5.11 19.71 17.64
N SER A 126 -4.69 19.33 18.85
CA SER A 126 -3.32 19.55 19.35
C SER A 126 -2.23 18.76 18.64
N THR A 127 -2.61 17.75 17.85
CA THR A 127 -1.67 16.88 17.13
C THR A 127 -1.50 17.26 15.66
N VAL A 128 -2.27 18.23 15.17
CA VAL A 128 -2.22 18.63 13.76
C VAL A 128 -0.83 19.17 13.41
N GLN A 129 -0.17 18.53 12.45
CA GLN A 129 1.06 19.01 11.85
C GLN A 129 0.88 19.21 10.35
N LYS A 130 1.49 20.29 9.84
CA LYS A 130 1.54 20.55 8.40
C LYS A 130 2.46 19.55 7.71
N VAL A 131 2.06 19.11 6.54
CA VAL A 131 2.88 18.31 5.62
C VAL A 131 3.43 19.26 4.57
N THR A 132 4.75 19.26 4.37
CA THR A 132 5.41 20.10 3.36
C THR A 132 6.12 19.25 2.29
N PHE A 133 6.43 19.88 1.16
CA PHE A 133 7.13 19.30 0.03
C PHE A 133 8.27 20.22 -0.37
N SER A 134 9.51 19.81 -0.11
CA SER A 134 10.69 20.67 -0.34
C SER A 134 10.54 22.05 0.33
N GLY A 135 10.00 22.05 1.55
CA GLY A 135 9.73 23.25 2.36
C GLY A 135 8.51 24.08 1.94
N LYS A 136 7.71 23.63 0.97
CA LYS A 136 6.47 24.30 0.52
C LYS A 136 5.22 23.62 1.08
N ASP A 137 4.19 24.42 1.38
CA ASP A 137 2.90 23.91 1.89
C ASP A 137 2.04 23.21 0.81
N SER A 138 2.43 23.28 -0.47
CA SER A 138 1.69 22.75 -1.61
C SER A 138 2.60 22.07 -2.63
N ILE A 139 2.00 21.22 -3.46
CA ILE A 139 2.67 20.54 -4.58
C ILE A 139 1.70 20.26 -5.72
N SER A 140 2.18 20.33 -6.96
CA SER A 140 1.49 19.85 -8.15
C SER A 140 2.19 18.60 -8.64
N ILE A 141 1.56 17.43 -8.48
CA ILE A 141 2.14 16.14 -8.85
C ILE A 141 1.79 15.87 -10.31
N PRO A 142 2.76 15.78 -11.24
CA PRO A 142 2.50 15.48 -12.65
C PRO A 142 1.71 14.19 -12.87
N ASN A 143 1.09 14.05 -14.03
CA ASN A 143 0.44 12.80 -14.44
C ASN A 143 1.43 11.63 -14.38
N GLY A 144 1.01 10.50 -13.80
CA GLY A 144 1.84 9.31 -13.65
C GLY A 144 2.93 9.40 -12.56
N ALA A 145 3.10 10.55 -11.91
CA ALA A 145 4.18 10.76 -10.94
C ALA A 145 3.76 10.47 -9.50
N ILE A 146 4.77 10.41 -8.62
CA ILE A 146 4.63 10.35 -7.17
C ILE A 146 5.29 11.57 -6.53
N ALA A 147 4.89 11.89 -5.30
CA ALA A 147 5.60 12.83 -4.45
C ALA A 147 5.76 12.27 -3.05
N VAL A 148 6.88 12.60 -2.41
CA VAL A 148 7.14 12.27 -1.01
C VAL A 148 7.22 13.59 -0.23
N SER A 149 6.60 13.64 0.95
CA SER A 149 6.70 14.81 1.82
C SER A 149 8.11 14.95 2.40
N ASP A 150 8.40 16.14 2.91
CA ASP A 150 9.51 16.30 3.87
C ASP A 150 9.25 15.41 5.10
N PRO A 151 10.29 15.01 5.86
CA PRO A 151 10.12 14.31 7.13
C PRO A 151 9.27 15.11 8.13
N ILE A 152 8.56 14.40 9.00
CA ILE A 152 7.67 14.98 10.02
C ILE A 152 8.02 14.33 11.36
N ASP A 153 8.32 15.15 12.37
CA ASP A 153 8.49 14.72 13.77
C ASP A 153 7.11 14.41 14.39
N PHE A 154 6.53 13.29 13.96
CA PHE A 154 5.20 12.86 14.34
C PHE A 154 5.26 11.44 14.89
N ASN A 155 5.18 11.34 16.22
CA ASN A 155 5.31 10.07 16.91
C ASN A 155 4.05 9.20 16.76
N ILE A 156 4.20 8.06 16.09
CA ILE A 156 3.15 7.05 15.91
C ILE A 156 3.49 5.79 16.72
N LYS A 157 2.47 5.19 17.33
CA LYS A 157 2.62 3.91 18.05
C LYS A 157 2.37 2.75 17.08
N PRO A 158 2.96 1.57 17.32
CA PRO A 158 2.57 0.36 16.58
C PRO A 158 1.05 0.16 16.63
N GLN A 159 0.47 -0.28 15.52
CA GLN A 159 -0.97 -0.52 15.34
C GLN A 159 -1.90 0.70 15.48
N SER A 160 -1.38 1.91 15.69
CA SER A 160 -2.21 3.11 15.82
C SER A 160 -2.81 3.58 14.49
N VAL A 161 -3.88 4.34 14.56
CA VAL A 161 -4.49 4.99 13.40
C VAL A 161 -3.97 6.41 13.27
N VAL A 162 -3.64 6.80 12.05
CA VAL A 162 -3.21 8.16 11.68
C VAL A 162 -4.22 8.76 10.71
N THR A 163 -4.51 10.05 10.85
CA THR A 163 -5.38 10.79 9.94
C THR A 163 -4.55 11.67 9.01
N ILE A 164 -4.70 11.47 7.70
CA ILE A 164 -4.14 12.35 6.66
C ILE A 164 -5.27 13.17 6.06
N THR A 165 -5.10 14.49 6.02
CA THR A 165 -6.07 15.40 5.42
C THR A 165 -5.44 16.17 4.27
N LEU A 166 -6.11 16.19 3.12
CA LEU A 166 -5.72 16.92 1.91
C LEU A 166 -6.72 18.02 1.63
N TYR A 167 -6.27 19.15 1.08
CA TYR A 167 -7.14 20.14 0.46
C TYR A 167 -6.74 20.37 -1.00
N LEU A 168 -7.70 20.22 -1.89
CA LEU A 168 -7.57 20.50 -3.32
C LEU A 168 -8.43 21.71 -3.66
N GLN A 169 -7.82 22.90 -3.76
CA GLN A 169 -8.57 24.12 -4.12
C GLN A 169 -9.17 24.01 -5.52
N ASN A 170 -8.37 23.54 -6.47
CA ASN A 170 -8.78 23.42 -7.88
C ASN A 170 -9.38 22.05 -8.22
N GLY A 171 -9.25 21.06 -7.32
CA GLY A 171 -9.53 19.66 -7.64
C GLY A 171 -8.60 19.11 -8.73
N GLN A 172 -8.84 17.87 -9.14
CA GLN A 172 -8.17 17.30 -10.31
C GLN A 172 -9.08 17.47 -11.54
N THR A 173 -8.55 18.00 -12.64
CA THR A 173 -9.31 18.37 -13.85
C THR A 173 -9.55 17.18 -14.80
N THR A 174 -9.91 16.03 -14.22
CA THR A 174 -10.27 14.80 -14.94
C THR A 174 -11.11 13.92 -14.02
N ASN A 175 -11.84 12.95 -14.59
CA ASN A 175 -12.48 11.86 -13.85
C ASN A 175 -11.57 10.62 -13.75
N SER A 176 -10.44 10.58 -14.45
CA SER A 176 -9.45 9.52 -14.31
C SER A 176 -8.47 9.92 -13.22
N ILE A 177 -8.76 9.51 -11.98
CA ILE A 177 -7.98 9.85 -10.79
C ILE A 177 -7.40 8.58 -10.14
N THR A 178 -6.36 8.76 -9.33
CA THR A 178 -5.76 7.65 -8.55
C THR A 178 -6.47 7.46 -7.22
N SER A 179 -6.91 6.24 -6.94
CA SER A 179 -7.50 5.85 -5.66
C SER A 179 -7.16 4.40 -5.32
N HIS A 180 -7.73 3.90 -4.25
CA HIS A 180 -7.81 2.49 -3.91
C HIS A 180 -9.24 2.22 -3.40
N PRO A 181 -10.17 1.79 -4.28
CA PRO A 181 -11.55 1.56 -3.90
C PRO A 181 -11.74 0.41 -2.90
N GLY A 182 -10.76 -0.49 -2.82
CA GLY A 182 -10.69 -1.60 -1.88
C GLY A 182 -10.31 -1.23 -0.44
N SER A 183 -10.39 0.05 -0.04
CA SER A 183 -9.83 0.45 1.26
C SER A 183 -10.58 -0.08 2.48
N ARG A 184 -11.85 -0.50 2.33
CA ARG A 184 -12.75 -0.93 3.43
C ARG A 184 -12.65 0.02 4.64
N THR A 185 -12.35 1.29 4.36
CA THR A 185 -12.06 2.33 5.35
C THR A 185 -12.68 3.60 4.84
N THR A 186 -13.61 4.14 5.61
CA THR A 186 -14.39 5.33 5.29
C THR A 186 -13.48 6.56 5.27
N SER A 187 -13.38 7.19 4.10
CA SER A 187 -12.83 8.53 3.94
C SER A 187 -13.96 9.54 3.90
N TRP A 188 -13.70 10.74 4.39
CA TRP A 188 -14.69 11.82 4.49
C TRP A 188 -14.24 13.06 3.74
N TRP A 189 -15.18 13.88 3.31
CA TRP A 189 -14.85 15.15 2.67
C TRP A 189 -15.90 16.24 2.89
N GLN A 190 -15.45 17.48 2.72
CA GLN A 190 -16.29 18.68 2.73
C GLN A 190 -15.74 19.72 1.77
N PHE A 191 -16.54 20.73 1.45
CA PHE A 191 -16.05 21.90 0.73
C PHE A 191 -15.22 22.84 1.62
N GLY A 192 -14.37 23.63 0.98
CA GLY A 192 -13.49 24.59 1.63
C GLY A 192 -12.23 23.96 2.23
N ASN A 193 -11.31 24.80 2.68
CA ASN A 193 -10.11 24.37 3.36
C ASN A 193 -10.39 24.12 4.84
N ALA A 194 -10.35 22.86 5.26
CA ALA A 194 -10.58 22.43 6.64
C ALA A 194 -9.49 21.47 7.13
N VAL A 195 -8.27 21.57 6.58
CA VAL A 195 -7.18 20.62 6.89
C VAL A 195 -6.79 20.59 8.37
N ALA A 196 -7.01 21.68 9.11
CA ALA A 196 -6.72 21.80 10.53
C ALA A 196 -7.96 21.70 11.43
N GLU A 197 -9.16 21.57 10.86
CA GLU A 197 -10.40 21.57 11.65
C GLU A 197 -10.53 20.27 12.47
N PRO A 198 -10.89 20.36 13.77
CA PRO A 198 -11.04 19.19 14.64
C PRO A 198 -12.05 18.17 14.13
N SER A 199 -13.03 18.61 13.34
CA SER A 199 -14.04 17.76 12.69
C SER A 199 -14.47 18.37 11.38
N LEU A 200 -14.70 17.53 10.36
CA LEU A 200 -15.36 17.99 9.14
C LEU A 200 -16.84 18.31 9.38
N ALA A 201 -17.34 19.36 8.73
CA ALA A 201 -18.75 19.73 8.60
C ALA A 201 -19.47 18.75 7.66
N VAL A 202 -19.92 17.63 8.22
CA VAL A 202 -20.68 16.60 7.53
C VAL A 202 -22.17 16.83 7.74
N THR A 203 -22.89 17.16 6.68
CA THR A 203 -24.36 17.33 6.70
C THR A 203 -25.07 16.17 6.00
N ASN A 204 -24.41 15.50 5.05
CA ASN A 204 -24.93 14.30 4.40
C ASN A 204 -23.84 13.23 4.21
N PRO A 205 -23.74 12.23 5.11
CA PRO A 205 -22.74 11.18 5.02
C PRO A 205 -22.71 10.40 3.70
N SER A 206 -23.85 10.19 3.05
CA SER A 206 -23.91 9.40 1.81
C SER A 206 -23.27 10.10 0.60
N THR A 207 -23.12 11.43 0.65
CA THR A 207 -22.43 12.21 -0.38
C THR A 207 -21.08 12.73 0.09
N GLN A 208 -20.81 12.71 1.39
CA GLN A 208 -19.60 13.22 2.04
C GLN A 208 -18.63 12.12 2.51
N SER A 209 -18.89 10.87 2.14
CA SER A 209 -18.00 9.76 2.47
C SER A 209 -18.10 8.60 1.48
N ALA A 210 -17.06 7.78 1.44
CA ALA A 210 -17.05 6.45 0.85
C ALA A 210 -15.90 5.64 1.43
N ALA A 211 -16.01 4.31 1.39
CA ALA A 211 -14.98 3.39 1.83
C ALA A 211 -13.86 3.22 0.79
N HIS A 212 -13.16 4.31 0.49
CA HIS A 212 -12.07 4.39 -0.48
C HIS A 212 -10.91 5.23 0.06
N TRP A 213 -9.68 4.94 -0.37
CA TRP A 213 -8.54 5.86 -0.20
C TRP A 213 -8.24 6.58 -1.51
N TYR A 214 -7.80 7.83 -1.45
CA TYR A 214 -7.50 8.68 -2.60
C TYR A 214 -6.09 9.27 -2.47
N PHE A 215 -5.34 9.24 -3.57
CA PHE A 215 -4.07 9.95 -3.76
C PHE A 215 -2.91 9.60 -2.82
N LEU A 216 -3.07 8.62 -1.92
CA LEU A 216 -2.04 8.13 -0.99
C LEU A 216 -1.56 6.75 -1.45
N SER A 217 -0.27 6.47 -1.31
CA SER A 217 0.30 5.14 -1.56
C SER A 217 1.15 4.58 -0.43
N SER A 218 1.69 5.42 0.48
CA SER A 218 2.43 4.94 1.65
C SER A 218 2.50 5.96 2.79
N ILE A 219 2.60 5.45 4.02
CA ILE A 219 3.22 6.13 5.16
C ILE A 219 4.54 5.41 5.41
N GLU A 220 5.62 6.17 5.31
CA GLU A 220 6.97 5.65 5.51
C GLU A 220 7.47 6.06 6.90
N ALA A 221 8.02 5.10 7.63
CA ALA A 221 8.53 5.26 8.99
C ALA A 221 10.06 5.26 8.98
N TRP A 222 10.68 6.19 9.71
CA TRP A 222 12.13 6.21 9.93
C TRP A 222 12.47 5.39 11.17
N VAL A 223 13.20 4.30 10.98
CA VAL A 223 13.37 3.24 11.98
C VAL A 223 14.81 2.71 12.00
N PRO A 224 15.26 2.00 13.06
CA PRO A 224 16.54 1.32 13.08
C PRO A 224 16.70 0.30 11.94
N PRO A 225 17.93 0.00 11.47
CA PRO A 225 18.18 -0.95 10.37
C PRO A 225 17.68 -2.39 10.57
N THR A 226 17.31 -2.76 11.80
CA THR A 226 16.75 -4.08 12.11
C THR A 226 15.31 -4.25 11.61
N TYR A 227 14.64 -3.14 11.27
CA TYR A 227 13.28 -3.13 10.76
C TYR A 227 13.24 -3.41 9.25
N GLY A 228 12.08 -3.85 8.77
CA GLY A 228 11.84 -4.07 7.36
C GLY A 228 10.38 -4.27 7.05
N THR A 229 10.02 -4.24 5.77
CA THR A 229 8.64 -4.41 5.31
C THR A 229 8.48 -5.74 4.58
N LEU A 230 7.39 -6.46 4.89
CA LEU A 230 6.81 -7.49 4.04
C LEU A 230 5.85 -6.82 3.03
N ALA A 231 6.20 -6.84 1.75
CA ALA A 231 5.31 -6.38 0.67
C ALA A 231 4.47 -7.55 0.14
N ILE A 232 3.14 -7.41 0.18
CA ILE A 232 2.21 -8.46 -0.23
C ILE A 232 1.53 -8.06 -1.53
N VAL A 233 1.86 -8.75 -2.63
CA VAL A 233 1.18 -8.62 -3.91
C VAL A 233 0.07 -9.67 -3.95
N GLY A 234 -1.17 -9.22 -4.18
CA GLY A 234 -2.28 -10.15 -4.24
C GLY A 234 -3.58 -9.56 -4.76
N ASP A 235 -4.66 -10.30 -4.55
CA ASP A 235 -5.99 -10.01 -5.07
C ASP A 235 -7.02 -9.59 -3.99
N SER A 236 -8.32 -9.75 -4.28
CA SER A 236 -9.43 -9.40 -3.38
C SER A 236 -9.36 -10.07 -2.00
N ILE A 237 -8.73 -11.24 -1.89
CA ILE A 237 -8.60 -11.96 -0.62
C ILE A 237 -7.64 -11.21 0.30
N THR A 238 -6.49 -10.75 -0.22
CA THR A 238 -5.53 -9.96 0.55
C THR A 238 -5.97 -8.51 0.72
N ASP A 239 -6.61 -7.96 -0.30
CA ASP A 239 -7.22 -6.63 -0.28
C ASP A 239 -8.38 -6.53 0.74
N GLY A 240 -8.94 -7.68 1.17
CA GLY A 240 -9.80 -7.79 2.33
C GLY A 240 -11.30 -7.87 2.04
N ARG A 241 -11.72 -8.35 0.87
CA ARG A 241 -13.15 -8.59 0.59
C ARG A 241 -13.72 -9.58 1.61
N GLY A 242 -14.79 -9.23 2.32
CA GLY A 242 -15.34 -10.06 3.42
C GLY A 242 -14.87 -9.65 4.81
N SER A 243 -13.95 -8.67 4.91
CA SER A 243 -13.67 -7.96 6.15
C SER A 243 -14.78 -6.95 6.47
N GLU A 244 -14.78 -6.43 7.69
CA GLU A 244 -15.72 -5.39 8.10
C GLU A 244 -15.14 -3.99 7.82
N THR A 245 -15.97 -3.09 7.30
CA THR A 245 -15.59 -1.70 7.07
C THR A 245 -15.16 -1.05 8.39
N ASP A 246 -14.06 -0.29 8.35
CA ASP A 246 -13.47 0.46 9.47
C ASP A 246 -12.91 -0.38 10.62
N LYS A 247 -12.88 -1.71 10.50
CA LYS A 247 -12.38 -2.62 11.56
C LYS A 247 -10.92 -3.00 11.44
N ASN A 248 -10.29 -2.83 10.27
CA ASN A 248 -8.92 -3.30 9.99
C ASN A 248 -8.73 -4.77 10.41
N ASN A 249 -9.62 -5.65 9.93
CA ASN A 249 -9.65 -7.07 10.25
C ASN A 249 -9.51 -7.96 9.01
N ARG A 250 -8.71 -7.48 8.04
CA ARG A 250 -8.18 -8.31 6.95
C ARG A 250 -7.05 -9.19 7.47
N TRP A 251 -6.70 -10.27 6.77
CA TRP A 251 -5.62 -11.13 7.25
C TRP A 251 -4.26 -10.41 7.39
N PRO A 252 -3.84 -9.47 6.52
CA PRO A 252 -2.59 -8.74 6.75
C PRO A 252 -2.70 -7.85 7.99
N ASP A 253 -3.88 -7.29 8.26
CA ASP A 253 -4.12 -6.46 9.44
C ASP A 253 -3.97 -7.26 10.74
N LEU A 254 -4.55 -8.45 10.74
CA LEU A 254 -4.51 -9.39 11.85
C LEU A 254 -3.11 -10.01 12.01
N LEU A 255 -2.40 -10.25 10.90
CA LEU A 255 -1.03 -10.76 10.93
C LEU A 255 -0.09 -9.74 11.58
N PHE A 256 -0.11 -8.46 11.19
CA PHE A 256 0.74 -7.50 11.90
C PHE A 256 0.33 -7.37 13.36
N GLY A 257 -0.97 -7.46 13.68
CA GLY A 257 -1.45 -7.48 15.06
C GLY A 257 -0.79 -8.59 15.89
N ARG A 258 -0.67 -9.78 15.30
CA ARG A 258 0.05 -10.93 15.88
C ARG A 258 1.55 -10.67 15.99
N LEU A 259 2.20 -10.10 14.97
CA LEU A 259 3.64 -9.80 14.97
C LEU A 259 4.04 -8.81 16.06
N GLN A 260 3.16 -7.85 16.35
CA GLN A 260 3.34 -6.83 17.40
C GLN A 260 2.85 -7.29 18.79
N GLY A 261 2.13 -8.41 18.88
CA GLY A 261 1.56 -8.92 20.12
C GLY A 261 2.60 -9.58 21.03
N SER A 262 2.31 -9.64 22.34
CA SER A 262 3.20 -10.24 23.35
C SER A 262 3.45 -11.75 23.16
N SER A 263 2.62 -12.41 22.35
CA SER A 263 2.76 -13.82 21.95
C SER A 263 3.72 -14.03 20.77
N SER A 264 4.25 -12.95 20.18
CA SER A 264 5.28 -13.01 19.15
C SER A 264 6.61 -13.40 19.78
N ASN A 265 7.13 -14.59 19.45
CA ASN A 265 8.24 -15.23 20.15
C ASN A 265 9.61 -14.52 20.01
N THR A 266 9.72 -13.40 19.27
CA THR A 266 10.99 -12.67 19.10
C THR A 266 10.78 -11.17 18.88
N THR A 267 11.77 -10.35 19.29
CA THR A 267 11.85 -8.92 18.94
C THR A 267 12.01 -8.68 17.44
N ALA A 268 12.51 -9.69 16.69
CA ALA A 268 12.69 -9.61 15.24
C ALA A 268 11.35 -9.54 14.50
N ASN A 269 10.32 -10.24 14.98
CA ASN A 269 8.99 -10.22 14.37
C ASN A 269 8.28 -8.87 14.55
N ALA A 270 8.46 -8.25 15.73
CA ALA A 270 7.90 -6.92 16.00
C ALA A 270 8.56 -5.81 15.15
N ALA A 271 9.70 -6.09 14.52
CA ALA A 271 10.38 -5.18 13.60
C ALA A 271 9.89 -5.30 12.15
N ILE A 272 8.95 -6.21 11.85
CA ILE A 272 8.40 -6.39 10.51
C ILE A 272 7.09 -5.58 10.34
N ALA A 273 7.13 -4.64 9.41
CA ALA A 273 5.96 -3.92 8.91
C ALA A 273 5.29 -4.67 7.76
N ILE A 274 4.02 -4.34 7.49
CA ILE A 274 3.26 -4.94 6.38
C ILE A 274 2.81 -3.87 5.40
N SER A 275 3.12 -4.09 4.13
CA SER A 275 2.68 -3.31 2.97
C SER A 275 1.70 -4.15 2.16
N ASN A 276 0.41 -3.78 2.19
CA ASN A 276 -0.63 -4.50 1.47
C ASN A 276 -0.80 -3.91 0.06
N GLN A 277 -0.13 -4.53 -0.92
CA GLN A 277 -0.18 -4.14 -2.32
C GLN A 277 -1.20 -4.98 -3.09
N ALA A 278 -2.27 -5.42 -2.45
CA ALA A 278 -3.31 -6.18 -3.10
C ALA A 278 -4.40 -5.28 -3.70
N ALA A 279 -5.12 -5.80 -4.68
CA ALA A 279 -6.34 -5.16 -5.18
C ALA A 279 -7.38 -6.19 -5.62
N GLY A 280 -8.65 -5.88 -5.36
CA GLY A 280 -9.76 -6.70 -5.82
C GLY A 280 -9.70 -7.00 -7.31
N GLY A 281 -9.95 -8.25 -7.70
CA GLY A 281 -9.93 -8.66 -9.10
C GLY A 281 -8.58 -8.54 -9.80
N ASN A 282 -7.47 -8.31 -9.06
CA ASN A 282 -6.14 -8.27 -9.65
C ASN A 282 -5.70 -9.65 -10.13
N ARG A 283 -4.87 -9.65 -11.17
CA ARG A 283 -4.49 -10.82 -11.95
C ARG A 283 -3.01 -10.72 -12.26
N ILE A 284 -2.37 -11.87 -12.43
CA ILE A 284 -0.94 -11.97 -12.73
C ILE A 284 -0.66 -11.54 -14.18
N LEU A 285 -1.51 -11.97 -15.12
CA LEU A 285 -1.20 -11.92 -16.55
C LEU A 285 -1.86 -10.78 -17.32
N ALA A 286 -3.04 -10.35 -16.91
CA ALA A 286 -3.83 -9.34 -17.60
C ALA A 286 -4.41 -8.35 -16.62
N ASP A 287 -4.75 -7.15 -17.07
CA ASP A 287 -5.32 -6.15 -16.19
C ASP A 287 -6.71 -6.59 -15.68
N GLY A 288 -7.04 -6.16 -14.46
CA GLY A 288 -8.34 -6.35 -13.82
C GLY A 288 -8.88 -5.00 -13.36
N LEU A 289 -9.24 -4.89 -12.07
CA LEU A 289 -9.52 -3.57 -11.46
C LEU A 289 -8.25 -2.73 -11.25
N GLY A 290 -7.10 -3.20 -11.71
CA GLY A 290 -5.81 -2.53 -11.73
C GLY A 290 -4.82 -3.27 -12.64
N PRO A 291 -3.62 -2.73 -12.87
CA PRO A 291 -2.61 -3.35 -13.72
C PRO A 291 -2.25 -4.76 -13.24
N ASN A 292 -1.94 -5.65 -14.19
CA ASN A 292 -1.49 -6.99 -13.88
C ASN A 292 -0.24 -7.01 -12.99
N ALA A 293 -0.13 -8.03 -12.14
CA ALA A 293 0.96 -8.18 -11.18
C ALA A 293 2.34 -8.15 -11.83
N LEU A 294 2.48 -8.83 -12.97
CA LEU A 294 3.75 -8.92 -13.70
C LEU A 294 4.27 -7.54 -14.12
N SER A 295 3.38 -6.60 -14.43
CA SER A 295 3.73 -5.23 -14.82
C SER A 295 4.03 -4.28 -13.66
N ARG A 296 3.65 -4.63 -12.42
CA ARG A 296 3.65 -3.68 -11.28
C ARG A 296 4.65 -3.99 -10.18
N ILE A 297 5.45 -5.06 -10.30
CA ILE A 297 6.45 -5.43 -9.29
C ILE A 297 7.44 -4.30 -8.98
N GLU A 298 7.95 -3.58 -9.98
CA GLU A 298 8.84 -2.45 -9.73
C GLU A 298 8.14 -1.37 -8.92
N ARG A 299 6.91 -1.03 -9.30
CA ARG A 299 6.17 0.03 -8.63
C ARG A 299 5.80 -0.35 -7.21
N ASP A 300 5.24 -1.54 -7.02
CA ASP A 300 4.56 -1.92 -5.78
C ASP A 300 5.46 -2.69 -4.80
N VAL A 301 6.60 -3.21 -5.25
CA VAL A 301 7.58 -3.88 -4.38
C VAL A 301 8.91 -3.13 -4.41
N LEU A 302 9.56 -3.02 -5.58
CA LEU A 302 10.97 -2.61 -5.64
C LEU A 302 11.20 -1.10 -5.45
N SER A 303 10.20 -0.27 -5.72
CA SER A 303 10.27 1.18 -5.54
C SER A 303 9.87 1.63 -4.13
N HIS A 304 9.50 0.69 -3.26
CA HIS A 304 9.17 0.93 -1.87
C HIS A 304 10.41 0.78 -0.99
N PRO A 305 10.60 1.65 0.01
CA PRO A 305 11.81 1.63 0.81
C PRO A 305 11.76 0.48 1.83
N GLY A 306 12.92 -0.12 2.11
CA GLY A 306 13.07 -1.06 3.21
C GLY A 306 12.29 -2.37 3.08
N VAL A 307 11.83 -2.74 1.88
CA VAL A 307 11.25 -4.06 1.62
C VAL A 307 12.30 -5.14 1.88
N LYS A 308 12.01 -6.01 2.84
CA LYS A 308 12.87 -7.11 3.27
C LYS A 308 12.34 -8.47 2.81
N TYR A 309 11.03 -8.58 2.61
CA TYR A 309 10.36 -9.79 2.13
C TYR A 309 9.26 -9.40 1.14
N ALA A 310 9.02 -10.25 0.15
CA ALA A 310 7.84 -10.18 -0.71
C ALA A 310 6.97 -11.43 -0.53
N LEU A 311 5.65 -11.28 -0.63
CA LEU A 311 4.72 -12.41 -0.69
C LEU A 311 3.79 -12.27 -1.88
N ILE A 312 3.71 -13.32 -2.70
CA ILE A 312 2.77 -13.41 -3.83
C ILE A 312 1.59 -14.28 -3.41
N PHE A 313 0.41 -13.70 -3.36
CA PHE A 313 -0.85 -14.42 -3.13
C PHE A 313 -1.89 -13.99 -4.17
N GLU A 314 -1.79 -14.59 -5.35
CA GLU A 314 -2.55 -14.20 -6.52
C GLU A 314 -2.81 -15.41 -7.44
N GLY A 315 -3.52 -15.20 -8.56
CA GLY A 315 -3.79 -16.22 -9.57
C GLY A 315 -5.24 -16.73 -9.58
N VAL A 316 -6.02 -16.49 -8.53
CA VAL A 316 -7.43 -16.91 -8.48
C VAL A 316 -8.25 -16.28 -9.60
N ASN A 317 -7.99 -15.01 -9.91
CA ASN A 317 -8.72 -14.27 -10.93
C ASN A 317 -8.26 -14.65 -12.35
N ASP A 318 -7.02 -15.08 -12.54
CA ASP A 318 -6.56 -15.62 -13.83
C ASP A 318 -7.31 -16.90 -14.18
N ILE A 319 -7.50 -17.79 -13.21
CA ILE A 319 -8.29 -19.02 -13.34
C ILE A 319 -9.77 -18.68 -13.51
N GLY A 320 -10.31 -17.88 -12.60
CA GLY A 320 -11.74 -17.58 -12.46
C GLY A 320 -12.34 -16.77 -13.60
N THR A 321 -11.54 -15.91 -14.25
CA THR A 321 -11.97 -15.16 -15.45
C THR A 321 -11.67 -15.90 -16.75
N GLY A 322 -10.78 -16.89 -16.72
CA GLY A 322 -10.45 -17.73 -17.86
C GLY A 322 -11.61 -18.63 -18.31
N ALA A 323 -11.65 -18.98 -19.61
CA ALA A 323 -12.65 -19.90 -20.14
C ALA A 323 -12.54 -21.29 -19.50
N THR A 324 -13.67 -21.98 -19.35
CA THR A 324 -13.77 -23.32 -18.74
C THR A 324 -13.48 -24.43 -19.76
N THR A 325 -12.45 -24.27 -20.58
CA THR A 325 -12.00 -25.31 -21.53
C THR A 325 -10.59 -25.77 -21.15
N GLN A 326 -10.25 -27.02 -21.45
CA GLN A 326 -8.96 -27.59 -21.04
C GLN A 326 -7.80 -26.82 -21.68
N ALA A 327 -7.96 -26.43 -22.95
CA ALA A 327 -6.96 -25.64 -23.67
C ALA A 327 -6.73 -24.26 -23.01
N ALA A 328 -7.79 -23.56 -22.62
CA ALA A 328 -7.67 -22.25 -21.98
C ALA A 328 -7.02 -22.36 -20.59
N GLN A 329 -7.46 -23.32 -19.76
CA GLN A 329 -6.88 -23.51 -18.43
C GLN A 329 -5.43 -24.01 -18.50
N ALA A 330 -5.08 -24.87 -19.46
CA ALA A 330 -3.69 -25.26 -19.69
C ALA A 330 -2.82 -24.06 -20.07
N ALA A 331 -3.29 -23.19 -20.97
CA ALA A 331 -2.55 -21.97 -21.32
C ALA A 331 -2.38 -21.01 -20.13
N ILE A 332 -3.40 -20.89 -19.26
CA ILE A 332 -3.32 -20.12 -18.01
C ILE A 332 -2.27 -20.73 -17.09
N TYR A 333 -2.25 -22.05 -16.89
CA TYR A 333 -1.23 -22.72 -16.08
C TYR A 333 0.19 -22.39 -16.57
N GLU A 334 0.48 -22.62 -17.85
CA GLU A 334 1.82 -22.39 -18.40
C GLU A 334 2.23 -20.91 -18.24
N SER A 335 1.32 -19.99 -18.51
CA SER A 335 1.60 -18.55 -18.43
C SER A 335 1.76 -18.07 -16.99
N VAL A 336 0.89 -18.49 -16.06
CA VAL A 336 0.96 -18.11 -14.64
C VAL A 336 2.24 -18.64 -13.99
N THR A 337 2.57 -19.90 -14.23
CA THR A 337 3.78 -20.51 -13.65
C THR A 337 5.06 -19.87 -14.20
N GLN A 338 5.10 -19.52 -15.49
CA GLN A 338 6.19 -18.73 -16.06
C GLN A 338 6.24 -17.31 -15.47
N ALA A 339 5.11 -16.65 -15.29
CA ALA A 339 5.06 -15.32 -14.70
C ALA A 339 5.53 -15.32 -13.24
N TYR A 340 5.20 -16.36 -12.45
CA TYR A 340 5.76 -16.53 -11.11
C TYR A 340 7.29 -16.58 -11.13
N ALA A 341 7.88 -17.39 -12.01
CA ALA A 341 9.33 -17.45 -12.14
C ALA A 341 9.92 -16.06 -12.46
N GLN A 342 9.33 -15.33 -13.42
CA GLN A 342 9.79 -13.98 -13.78
C GLN A 342 9.64 -12.94 -12.67
N ILE A 343 8.57 -13.02 -11.88
CA ILE A 343 8.38 -12.17 -10.70
C ILE A 343 9.49 -12.43 -9.70
N VAL A 344 9.76 -13.70 -9.37
CA VAL A 344 10.81 -14.06 -8.41
C VAL A 344 12.19 -13.63 -8.93
N THR A 345 12.54 -13.92 -10.19
CA THR A 345 13.81 -13.51 -10.80
C THR A 345 14.07 -12.00 -10.63
N ARG A 346 13.04 -11.16 -10.86
CA ARG A 346 13.17 -9.70 -10.73
C ARG A 346 13.32 -9.23 -9.29
N ILE A 347 12.61 -9.86 -8.35
CA ILE A 347 12.69 -9.50 -6.93
C ILE A 347 14.03 -9.96 -6.32
N HIS A 348 14.52 -11.15 -6.68
CA HIS A 348 15.81 -11.68 -6.23
C HIS A 348 17.00 -10.81 -6.67
N THR A 349 16.87 -10.02 -7.74
CA THR A 349 17.90 -9.04 -8.14
C THR A 349 18.21 -8.02 -7.03
N PHE A 350 17.27 -7.82 -6.09
CA PHE A 350 17.41 -6.92 -4.94
C PHE A 350 17.72 -7.67 -3.63
N GLY A 351 18.01 -8.98 -3.71
CA GLY A 351 18.28 -9.82 -2.54
C GLY A 351 17.07 -10.06 -1.65
N ILE A 352 15.85 -9.81 -2.16
CA ILE A 352 14.60 -9.93 -1.41
C ILE A 352 14.06 -11.36 -1.56
N PRO A 353 13.90 -12.15 -0.48
CA PRO A 353 13.20 -13.42 -0.49
C PRO A 353 11.73 -13.25 -0.90
N VAL A 354 11.24 -14.17 -1.73
CA VAL A 354 9.86 -14.21 -2.22
C VAL A 354 9.15 -15.44 -1.68
N PHE A 355 8.15 -15.17 -0.86
CA PHE A 355 7.22 -16.17 -0.37
C PHE A 355 6.02 -16.27 -1.33
N ALA A 356 5.37 -17.43 -1.36
CA ALA A 356 4.08 -17.61 -2.02
C ALA A 356 3.03 -18.12 -1.06
N ALA A 357 1.77 -17.76 -1.30
CA ALA A 357 0.65 -18.47 -0.72
C ALA A 357 -0.11 -19.25 -1.80
N THR A 358 -0.52 -20.47 -1.47
CA THR A 358 -1.37 -21.28 -2.36
C THR A 358 -2.76 -20.64 -2.53
N ILE A 359 -3.33 -20.75 -3.73
CA ILE A 359 -4.65 -20.23 -4.07
C ILE A 359 -5.72 -20.97 -3.25
N THR A 360 -6.50 -20.25 -2.46
CA THR A 360 -7.57 -20.82 -1.61
C THR A 360 -8.67 -21.46 -2.46
N PRO A 361 -9.46 -22.39 -1.89
CA PRO A 361 -10.57 -23.00 -2.60
C PRO A 361 -11.61 -21.96 -3.06
N PHE A 362 -12.25 -22.23 -4.21
CA PHE A 362 -13.30 -21.35 -4.77
C PHE A 362 -14.52 -22.09 -5.34
N SER A 363 -14.62 -23.40 -5.12
CA SER A 363 -15.80 -24.14 -5.58
C SER A 363 -16.96 -23.92 -4.62
N ALA A 364 -18.17 -23.92 -5.19
CA ALA A 364 -19.41 -23.87 -4.45
C ALA A 364 -20.19 -25.19 -4.62
N PRO A 365 -21.14 -25.50 -3.72
CA PRO A 365 -22.08 -26.60 -3.90
C PRO A 365 -22.80 -26.53 -5.25
N ALA A 366 -23.11 -27.69 -5.85
CA ALA A 366 -23.69 -27.76 -7.19
C ALA A 366 -25.05 -27.03 -7.34
N ASN A 367 -25.76 -26.81 -6.23
CA ASN A 367 -27.02 -26.06 -6.19
C ASN A 367 -26.83 -24.54 -6.00
N PHE A 368 -25.60 -24.04 -5.88
CA PHE A 368 -25.28 -22.62 -5.77
C PHE A 368 -24.78 -22.07 -7.11
N THR A 369 -25.51 -21.09 -7.67
CA THR A 369 -25.16 -20.46 -8.95
C THR A 369 -24.51 -19.08 -8.80
N GLY A 370 -24.34 -18.60 -7.56
CA GLY A 370 -23.81 -17.27 -7.27
C GLY A 370 -22.28 -17.16 -7.35
N GLN A 371 -21.56 -18.27 -7.50
CA GLN A 371 -20.10 -18.28 -7.59
C GLN A 371 -19.64 -18.57 -9.03
N PRO A 372 -19.35 -17.53 -9.83
CA PRO A 372 -18.98 -17.71 -11.23
C PRO A 372 -17.66 -18.46 -11.44
N TYR A 373 -16.79 -18.57 -10.42
CA TYR A 373 -15.50 -19.25 -10.55
C TYR A 373 -15.63 -20.76 -10.38
N SER A 374 -16.68 -21.23 -9.69
CA SER A 374 -16.93 -22.63 -9.39
C SER A 374 -17.13 -23.44 -10.68
N ASN A 375 -16.10 -24.21 -11.05
CA ASN A 375 -16.14 -25.11 -12.19
C ASN A 375 -15.08 -26.21 -12.02
N PRO A 376 -15.39 -27.50 -12.30
CA PRO A 376 -14.42 -28.59 -12.13
C PRO A 376 -13.13 -28.41 -12.93
N ILE A 377 -13.19 -27.79 -14.10
CA ILE A 377 -12.03 -27.55 -14.98
C ILE A 377 -11.11 -26.48 -14.39
N ARG A 378 -11.69 -25.44 -13.77
CA ARG A 378 -10.94 -24.40 -13.07
C ARG A 378 -10.35 -24.93 -11.76
N GLU A 379 -11.11 -25.72 -11.00
CA GLU A 379 -10.63 -26.34 -9.77
C GLU A 379 -9.45 -27.28 -10.03
N ALA A 380 -9.53 -28.11 -11.07
CA ALA A 380 -8.41 -28.96 -11.47
C ALA A 380 -7.15 -28.12 -11.79
N ASN A 381 -7.33 -26.94 -12.39
CA ASN A 381 -6.23 -26.03 -12.69
C ASN A 381 -5.66 -25.36 -11.42
N ARG A 382 -6.52 -24.94 -10.48
CA ARG A 382 -6.12 -24.42 -9.17
C ARG A 382 -5.25 -25.42 -8.42
N VAL A 383 -5.67 -26.68 -8.37
CA VAL A 383 -4.90 -27.76 -7.74
C VAL A 383 -3.53 -27.90 -8.42
N LYS A 384 -3.49 -27.88 -9.76
CA LYS A 384 -2.24 -27.96 -10.53
C LYS A 384 -1.29 -26.78 -10.27
N ILE A 385 -1.83 -25.56 -10.19
CA ILE A 385 -1.05 -24.36 -9.87
C ILE A 385 -0.55 -24.41 -8.42
N ASN A 386 -1.37 -24.86 -7.47
CA ASN A 386 -0.94 -24.99 -6.08
C ASN A 386 0.12 -26.08 -5.89
N ASP A 387 0.04 -27.19 -6.64
CA ASP A 387 1.10 -28.20 -6.65
C ASP A 387 2.43 -27.62 -7.16
N PHE A 388 2.39 -26.83 -8.23
CA PHE A 388 3.56 -26.08 -8.70
C PHE A 388 4.10 -25.11 -7.63
N ILE A 389 3.23 -24.33 -6.98
CA ILE A 389 3.64 -23.41 -5.91
C ILE A 389 4.39 -24.17 -4.81
N ARG A 390 3.86 -25.32 -4.37
CA ARG A 390 4.45 -26.14 -3.30
C ARG A 390 5.78 -26.80 -3.67
N THR A 391 5.93 -27.25 -4.92
CA THR A 391 6.98 -28.21 -5.28
C THR A 391 8.04 -27.69 -6.24
N SER A 392 7.79 -26.56 -6.91
CA SER A 392 8.70 -26.02 -7.94
C SER A 392 10.07 -25.61 -7.42
N GLY A 393 10.17 -25.21 -6.14
CA GLY A 393 11.37 -24.62 -5.55
C GLY A 393 11.66 -23.19 -6.04
N ILE A 394 10.72 -22.56 -6.75
CA ILE A 394 10.84 -21.17 -7.24
C ILE A 394 10.70 -20.16 -6.09
N PHE A 395 9.84 -20.45 -5.13
CA PHE A 395 9.62 -19.58 -3.97
C PHE A 395 10.51 -20.01 -2.81
N ASP A 396 10.98 -19.02 -2.05
CA ASP A 396 11.84 -19.24 -0.88
C ASP A 396 11.06 -19.87 0.28
N GLU A 397 9.76 -19.56 0.38
CA GLU A 397 8.80 -20.21 1.28
C GLU A 397 7.42 -20.32 0.64
N VAL A 398 6.66 -21.30 1.10
CA VAL A 398 5.26 -21.50 0.70
C VAL A 398 4.40 -21.57 1.95
N ILE A 399 3.35 -20.74 1.98
CA ILE A 399 2.32 -20.77 3.00
C ILE A 399 1.06 -21.41 2.40
N ASP A 400 0.66 -22.58 2.91
CA ASP A 400 -0.45 -23.36 2.36
C ASP A 400 -1.83 -22.85 2.82
N PHE A 401 -2.20 -21.66 2.34
CA PHE A 401 -3.51 -21.06 2.59
C PHE A 401 -4.69 -21.90 2.06
N ASP A 402 -4.45 -22.76 1.07
CA ASP A 402 -5.43 -23.74 0.60
C ASP A 402 -5.75 -24.75 1.71
N GLU A 403 -4.72 -25.38 2.29
CA GLU A 403 -4.89 -26.29 3.42
C GLU A 403 -5.50 -25.59 4.65
N ILE A 404 -5.09 -24.35 4.93
CA ILE A 404 -5.54 -23.62 6.12
C ILE A 404 -7.05 -23.32 6.09
N LEU A 405 -7.63 -23.08 4.91
CA LEU A 405 -9.02 -22.64 4.77
C LEU A 405 -9.98 -23.65 4.15
N ARG A 406 -9.48 -24.72 3.52
CA ARG A 406 -10.37 -25.70 2.86
C ARG A 406 -11.22 -26.50 3.83
N ASP A 407 -12.39 -26.90 3.35
CA ASP A 407 -13.19 -27.92 4.01
C ASP A 407 -12.45 -29.28 3.96
N GLU A 408 -12.34 -29.98 5.08
CA GLU A 408 -11.61 -31.25 5.15
C GLU A 408 -12.31 -32.37 4.36
N ALA A 409 -13.64 -32.35 4.30
CA ALA A 409 -14.42 -33.35 3.57
C ALA A 409 -14.57 -32.99 2.09
N ILE A 410 -14.58 -31.69 1.76
CA ILE A 410 -14.70 -31.18 0.39
C ILE A 410 -13.59 -30.15 0.09
N PRO A 411 -12.34 -30.59 -0.15
CA PRO A 411 -11.16 -29.73 -0.29
C PRO A 411 -11.23 -28.63 -1.37
N SER A 412 -12.17 -28.75 -2.31
CA SER A 412 -12.40 -27.74 -3.35
C SER A 412 -13.23 -26.53 -2.87
N GLN A 413 -13.79 -26.58 -1.66
CA GLN A 413 -14.59 -25.51 -1.06
C GLN A 413 -13.89 -24.94 0.18
N LEU A 414 -14.19 -23.68 0.50
CA LEU A 414 -13.84 -23.10 1.79
C LEU A 414 -14.59 -23.85 2.91
N ASN A 415 -13.93 -24.04 4.04
CA ASN A 415 -14.62 -24.45 5.26
C ASN A 415 -15.71 -23.41 5.56
N LYS A 416 -16.94 -23.89 5.80
CA LYS A 416 -18.10 -23.04 6.03
C LYS A 416 -17.91 -22.01 7.15
N GLU A 417 -17.09 -22.30 8.17
CA GLU A 417 -16.80 -21.34 9.24
C GLU A 417 -16.01 -20.13 8.72
N PHE A 418 -15.18 -20.32 7.69
CA PHE A 418 -14.30 -19.31 7.13
C PHE A 418 -14.87 -18.62 5.90
N ASP A 419 -15.93 -19.15 5.29
CA ASP A 419 -16.56 -18.58 4.10
C ASP A 419 -17.42 -17.34 4.43
N SER A 420 -17.31 -16.29 3.63
CA SER A 420 -18.22 -15.12 3.67
C SER A 420 -19.62 -15.40 3.11
N GLY A 421 -19.82 -16.59 2.52
CA GLY A 421 -21.06 -17.06 1.92
C GLY A 421 -21.07 -16.94 0.40
N ASP A 422 -19.98 -16.47 -0.20
CA ASP A 422 -19.79 -16.42 -1.66
C ASP A 422 -18.90 -17.54 -2.20
N TYR A 423 -18.35 -18.40 -1.32
CA TYR A 423 -17.49 -19.54 -1.67
C TYR A 423 -16.17 -19.15 -2.34
N LEU A 424 -15.71 -17.91 -2.20
CA LEU A 424 -14.42 -17.43 -2.72
C LEU A 424 -13.66 -16.61 -1.69
N HIS A 425 -14.35 -15.72 -0.98
CA HIS A 425 -13.73 -14.81 -0.04
C HIS A 425 -13.89 -15.30 1.39
N PRO A 426 -12.81 -15.28 2.19
CA PRO A 426 -12.91 -15.51 3.62
C PRO A 426 -13.74 -14.42 4.31
N ASN A 427 -14.47 -14.80 5.34
CA ASN A 427 -15.00 -13.88 6.33
C ASN A 427 -13.91 -13.50 7.36
N VAL A 428 -14.25 -12.65 8.34
CA VAL A 428 -13.31 -12.23 9.41
C VAL A 428 -12.70 -13.41 10.18
N LYS A 429 -13.44 -14.50 10.42
CA LYS A 429 -12.88 -15.69 11.07
C LYS A 429 -11.87 -16.40 10.17
N GLY A 430 -12.15 -16.50 8.87
CA GLY A 430 -11.20 -17.03 7.90
C GLY A 430 -9.93 -16.17 7.82
N TYR A 431 -10.05 -14.86 7.85
CA TYR A 431 -8.90 -13.96 7.93
C TYR A 431 -8.10 -14.09 9.22
N GLN A 432 -8.76 -14.27 10.37
CA GLN A 432 -8.08 -14.57 11.63
C GLN A 432 -7.33 -15.91 11.52
N ARG A 433 -7.96 -16.93 10.93
CA ARG A 433 -7.34 -18.25 10.74
C ARG A 433 -6.07 -18.17 9.89
N LEU A 434 -6.07 -17.39 8.79
CA LEU A 434 -4.88 -17.13 7.99
C LEU A 434 -3.76 -16.46 8.81
N ALA A 435 -4.10 -15.40 9.55
CA ALA A 435 -3.15 -14.67 10.38
C ALA A 435 -2.55 -15.54 11.50
N ASP A 436 -3.35 -16.39 12.13
CA ASP A 436 -2.91 -17.31 13.20
C ASP A 436 -2.04 -18.45 12.67
N ALA A 437 -2.33 -18.93 11.45
CA ALA A 437 -1.60 -20.03 10.83
C ALA A 437 -0.30 -19.60 10.12
N PHE A 438 -0.11 -18.30 9.86
CA PHE A 438 1.06 -17.80 9.17
C PHE A 438 2.36 -18.18 9.93
N PRO A 439 3.36 -18.80 9.29
CA PRO A 439 4.60 -19.21 9.96
C PRO A 439 5.52 -18.01 10.15
N VAL A 440 5.47 -17.35 11.31
CA VAL A 440 6.20 -16.08 11.55
C VAL A 440 7.72 -16.28 11.69
N GLU A 441 8.17 -17.49 11.95
CA GLU A 441 9.58 -17.89 12.00
C GLU A 441 10.31 -17.74 10.66
N ILE A 442 9.59 -17.64 9.53
CA ILE A 442 10.19 -17.43 8.21
C ILE A 442 10.98 -16.12 8.14
N PHE A 443 10.58 -15.10 8.90
CA PHE A 443 11.30 -13.83 8.93
C PHE A 443 12.67 -13.96 9.58
N GLN A 444 12.84 -14.87 10.55
CA GLN A 444 14.14 -15.17 11.11
C GLN A 444 14.98 -16.02 10.15
N LYS A 445 14.36 -17.03 9.51
CA LYS A 445 15.03 -17.91 8.55
C LYS A 445 15.66 -17.13 7.38
N TRP A 446 14.95 -16.11 6.89
CA TRP A 446 15.36 -15.31 5.73
C TRP A 446 15.88 -13.92 6.09
N GLU A 447 16.31 -13.71 7.33
CA GLU A 447 16.76 -12.40 7.81
C GLU A 447 17.91 -11.82 6.96
N GLY A 448 18.78 -12.69 6.45
CA GLY A 448 19.93 -12.35 5.60
C GLY A 448 19.60 -12.13 4.12
N GLY A 449 18.33 -12.24 3.73
CA GLY A 449 17.90 -12.14 2.33
C GLY A 449 18.27 -13.36 1.49
N VAL A 450 18.27 -13.18 0.16
CA VAL A 450 18.67 -14.20 -0.82
C VAL A 450 19.81 -13.70 -1.70
N SER A 451 20.60 -14.63 -2.23
CA SER A 451 21.70 -14.34 -3.17
C SER A 451 21.75 -15.30 -4.37
N GLY A 452 20.79 -16.24 -4.45
CA GLY A 452 20.67 -17.20 -5.53
C GLY A 452 19.91 -16.65 -6.73
N PHE A 453 20.04 -17.34 -7.85
CA PHE A 453 19.17 -17.17 -9.02
C PHE A 453 18.10 -18.27 -9.02
N VAL A 454 16.94 -17.97 -9.60
CA VAL A 454 15.88 -18.95 -9.91
C VAL A 454 15.96 -19.40 -11.34
#